data_AF-V6KXK0-F1
#
_entry.id   AF-V6KXK0-F1
#
_cell.length_a   1.000
_cell.length_b   1.000
_cell.length_c   1.000
_cell.angle_alpha   90.00
_cell.angle_beta   90.00
_cell.angle_gamma   90.00
#
_symmetry.space_group_name_H-M   'P 1'
#
loop_
_entity.id
_entity.type
_entity.pdbx_description
1 polymer ?
#
loop_
_entity_poly.entity_id
_entity_poly.type
_entity_poly.pdbx_seq_one_letter_code
_entity_poly.pdbx_strand_id
1 'polypeptide(L)'
;MGDHDQDDVAEPAQPPLTTTQAREVTTRLREAMDDVRRSMAVLAARVRDAHAARVWLPLGYGTWEAYCDAEFGISRAQAYRLLDVARTLAAIHRAVDAGTETSRTRDTGPASAAVLDYGLSQRALIAVSSRTDDVTELITRRLATLAHSGLQALDAATVRAVVRQAVRDVRTAPPPPTAGPTEDPALAELRRVVDELAASTYAIGELMLEVAPAYLSDGDAADVLALLCAEIGLPLEHGFAARRYAMSGDRRALHGTVL
;
A
#
# COMPACT_ATOMS: atom_id res chain seq x y z
N MET A 1 -20.53 -62.61 4.92
CA MET A 1 -20.79 -61.34 5.63
C MET A 1 -19.46 -60.65 5.77
N GLY A 2 -19.10 -59.64 5.00
CA GLY A 2 -19.64 -59.12 3.75
C GLY A 2 -18.43 -58.56 3.01
N ASP A 3 -18.25 -58.96 1.76
CA ASP A 3 -17.28 -58.37 0.85
C ASP A 3 -17.85 -57.01 0.44
N HIS A 4 -17.16 -55.93 0.80
CA HIS A 4 -17.46 -54.61 0.25
C HIS A 4 -16.51 -54.38 -0.92
N ASP A 5 -17.00 -54.74 -2.11
CA ASP A 5 -16.56 -54.20 -3.39
C ASP A 5 -16.51 -52.67 -3.28
N GLN A 6 -15.29 -52.14 -3.12
CA GLN A 6 -15.01 -50.78 -3.53
C GLN A 6 -14.85 -50.81 -5.05
N ASP A 7 -15.98 -50.59 -5.74
CA ASP A 7 -15.97 -50.11 -7.12
C ASP A 7 -15.26 -48.75 -7.14
N ASP A 8 -13.94 -48.81 -7.30
CA ASP A 8 -13.10 -47.69 -7.69
C ASP A 8 -13.47 -47.35 -9.14
N VAL A 9 -14.47 -46.48 -9.29
CA VAL A 9 -14.89 -45.92 -10.57
C VAL A 9 -13.74 -45.05 -11.08
N ALA A 10 -12.78 -45.70 -11.75
CA ALA A 10 -11.70 -45.06 -12.46
C ALA A 10 -12.31 -44.13 -13.53
N GLU A 11 -12.24 -42.83 -13.28
CA GLU A 11 -12.67 -41.80 -14.22
C GLU A 11 -11.93 -42.02 -15.55
N PRO A 12 -12.63 -42.22 -16.68
CA PRO A 12 -11.97 -42.57 -17.94
C PRO A 12 -11.06 -41.41 -18.36
N ALA A 13 -9.77 -41.71 -18.52
CA ALA A 13 -8.77 -40.75 -18.94
C ALA A 13 -9.17 -40.12 -20.27
N GLN A 14 -9.57 -38.83 -20.23
CA GLN A 14 -9.94 -38.10 -21.43
C GLN A 14 -8.74 -38.04 -22.40
N PRO A 15 -8.96 -38.26 -23.71
CA PRO A 15 -7.90 -38.18 -24.70
C PRO A 15 -7.32 -36.75 -24.74
N PRO A 16 -6.00 -36.60 -24.96
CA PRO A 16 -5.35 -35.31 -24.99
C PRO A 16 -5.91 -34.43 -26.12
N LEU A 17 -6.08 -33.14 -25.83
CA LEU A 17 -6.58 -32.15 -26.78
C LEU A 17 -5.70 -32.08 -28.04
N THR A 18 -6.34 -31.85 -29.17
CA THR A 18 -5.61 -31.49 -30.40
C THR A 18 -4.92 -30.13 -30.25
N THR A 19 -3.87 -29.87 -31.04
CA THR A 19 -3.14 -28.59 -31.01
C THR A 19 -4.03 -27.37 -31.20
N THR A 20 -5.05 -27.45 -32.05
CA THR A 20 -6.01 -26.36 -32.28
C THR A 20 -6.85 -26.10 -31.04
N GLN A 21 -7.42 -27.16 -30.44
CA GLN A 21 -8.18 -27.05 -29.19
C GLN A 21 -7.32 -26.53 -28.04
N ALA A 22 -6.06 -26.98 -27.93
CA ALA A 22 -5.12 -26.48 -26.93
C ALA A 22 -4.83 -24.98 -27.10
N ARG A 23 -4.67 -24.49 -28.34
CA ARG A 23 -4.47 -23.06 -28.63
C ARG A 23 -5.70 -22.23 -28.28
N GLU A 24 -6.89 -22.74 -28.57
CA GLU A 24 -8.15 -22.07 -28.25
C GLU A 24 -8.35 -21.99 -26.73
N VAL A 25 -8.18 -23.11 -26.01
CA VAL A 25 -8.24 -23.15 -24.54
C VAL A 25 -7.21 -22.18 -23.94
N THR A 26 -5.99 -22.16 -24.45
CA THR A 26 -4.95 -21.23 -23.97
C THR A 26 -5.35 -19.77 -24.21
N THR A 27 -6.04 -19.46 -25.32
CA THR A 27 -6.51 -18.11 -25.61
C THR A 27 -7.61 -17.69 -24.63
N ARG A 28 -8.61 -18.55 -24.41
CA ARG A 28 -9.66 -18.34 -23.40
C ARG A 28 -9.09 -18.16 -21.99
N LEU A 29 -8.06 -18.94 -21.62
CA LEU A 29 -7.37 -18.79 -20.35
C LEU A 29 -6.65 -17.44 -20.24
N ARG A 30 -6.01 -16.96 -21.31
CA ARG A 30 -5.39 -15.62 -21.31
C ARG A 30 -6.44 -14.53 -21.13
N GLU A 31 -7.54 -14.58 -21.86
CA GLU A 31 -8.64 -13.63 -21.73
C GLU A 31 -9.21 -13.60 -20.31
N ALA A 32 -9.47 -14.76 -19.71
CA ALA A 32 -9.94 -14.84 -18.32
C ALA A 32 -8.94 -14.24 -17.32
N MET A 33 -7.64 -14.46 -17.52
CA MET A 33 -6.60 -13.83 -16.69
C MET A 33 -6.56 -12.30 -16.86
N ASP A 34 -6.81 -11.79 -18.06
CA ASP A 34 -6.90 -10.35 -18.35
C ASP A 34 -8.09 -9.73 -17.61
N ASP A 35 -9.24 -10.40 -17.61
CA ASP A 35 -10.44 -9.94 -16.90
C ASP A 35 -10.26 -9.94 -15.38
N VAL A 36 -9.57 -10.94 -14.83
CA VAL A 36 -9.19 -10.96 -13.40
C VAL A 36 -8.28 -9.77 -13.08
N ARG A 37 -7.27 -9.49 -13.92
CA ARG A 37 -6.36 -8.34 -13.70
C ARG A 37 -7.09 -7.00 -13.74
N ARG A 38 -8.00 -6.82 -14.70
CA ARG A 38 -8.84 -5.61 -14.79
C ARG A 38 -9.73 -5.46 -13.56
N SER A 39 -10.37 -6.54 -13.11
CA SER A 39 -11.22 -6.54 -11.92
C SER A 39 -10.44 -6.18 -10.66
N MET A 40 -9.19 -6.68 -10.53
CA MET A 40 -8.31 -6.34 -9.42
C MET A 40 -7.88 -4.87 -9.42
N ALA A 41 -7.62 -4.29 -10.59
CA ALA A 41 -7.31 -2.86 -10.70
C ALA A 41 -8.49 -1.99 -10.23
N VAL A 42 -9.71 -2.35 -10.65
CA VAL A 42 -10.95 -1.68 -10.20
C VAL A 42 -11.14 -1.83 -8.69
N LEU A 43 -10.94 -3.04 -8.15
CA LEU A 43 -11.02 -3.27 -6.71
C LEU A 43 -10.00 -2.42 -5.94
N ALA A 44 -8.75 -2.38 -6.41
CA ALA A 44 -7.70 -1.59 -5.77
C ALA A 44 -8.06 -0.09 -5.74
N ALA A 45 -8.58 0.46 -6.83
CA ALA A 45 -9.06 1.84 -6.87
C ALA A 45 -10.17 2.09 -5.85
N ARG A 46 -11.19 1.22 -5.79
CA ARG A 46 -12.30 1.32 -4.83
C ARG A 46 -11.82 1.22 -3.38
N VAL A 47 -10.88 0.31 -3.09
CA VAL A 47 -10.29 0.16 -1.75
C VAL A 47 -9.56 1.43 -1.33
N ARG A 48 -8.79 2.05 -2.23
CA ARG A 48 -8.13 3.34 -1.96
C ARG A 48 -9.15 4.43 -1.70
N ASP A 49 -10.18 4.55 -2.52
CA ASP A 49 -11.18 5.62 -2.40
C ASP A 49 -11.99 5.47 -1.11
N ALA A 50 -12.39 4.24 -0.78
CA ALA A 50 -13.01 3.91 0.51
C ALA A 50 -12.08 4.25 1.68
N HIS A 51 -10.78 3.97 1.55
CA HIS A 51 -9.83 4.27 2.60
C HIS A 51 -9.57 5.77 2.77
N ALA A 52 -9.49 6.52 1.68
CA ALA A 52 -9.36 7.97 1.69
C ALA A 52 -10.59 8.65 2.32
N ALA A 53 -11.78 8.14 2.00
CA ALA A 53 -13.05 8.59 2.59
C ALA A 53 -13.26 8.12 4.04
N ARG A 54 -12.36 7.28 4.58
CA ARG A 54 -12.44 6.70 5.92
C ARG A 54 -13.81 6.05 6.19
N VAL A 55 -14.34 5.28 5.24
CA VAL A 55 -15.72 4.71 5.29
C VAL A 55 -16.03 3.90 6.56
N TRP A 56 -15.00 3.39 7.23
CA TRP A 56 -15.13 2.65 8.48
C TRP A 56 -15.63 3.52 9.65
N LEU A 57 -15.31 4.81 9.67
CA LEU A 57 -15.71 5.71 10.75
C LEU A 57 -17.24 5.94 10.81
N PRO A 58 -17.93 6.36 9.73
CA PRO A 58 -19.38 6.53 9.77
C PRO A 58 -20.13 5.20 9.92
N LEU A 59 -19.49 4.07 9.61
CA LEU A 59 -20.03 2.73 9.82
C LEU A 59 -19.78 2.20 11.25
N GLY A 60 -19.12 2.97 12.12
CA GLY A 60 -18.94 2.64 13.54
C GLY A 60 -17.72 1.77 13.85
N TYR A 61 -16.84 1.52 12.89
CA TYR A 61 -15.60 0.78 13.12
C TYR A 61 -14.48 1.72 13.57
N GLY A 62 -13.74 1.33 14.62
CA GLY A 62 -12.62 2.13 15.14
C GLY A 62 -11.41 2.19 14.21
N THR A 63 -11.23 1.20 13.33
CA THR A 63 -10.08 1.13 12.42
C THR A 63 -10.46 0.53 11.07
N TRP A 64 -9.63 0.82 10.05
CA TRP A 64 -9.69 0.17 8.75
C TRP A 64 -9.61 -1.36 8.82
N GLU A 65 -8.79 -1.88 9.73
CA GLU A 65 -8.62 -3.33 9.93
C GLU A 65 -9.89 -3.97 10.46
N ALA A 66 -10.49 -3.38 11.50
CA ALA A 66 -11.75 -3.88 12.06
C ALA A 66 -12.87 -3.89 11.01
N TYR A 67 -12.92 -2.85 10.17
CA TYR A 67 -13.83 -2.81 9.03
C TYR A 67 -13.55 -3.93 8.01
N CYS A 68 -12.29 -4.13 7.61
CA CYS A 68 -11.94 -5.14 6.63
C CYS A 68 -12.17 -6.57 7.10
N ASP A 69 -11.90 -6.84 8.37
CA ASP A 69 -12.16 -8.13 8.99
C ASP A 69 -13.67 -8.40 9.06
N ALA A 70 -14.44 -7.43 9.55
CA ALA A 70 -15.89 -7.57 9.70
C ALA A 70 -16.66 -7.67 8.37
N GLU A 71 -16.32 -6.84 7.38
CA GLU A 71 -17.08 -6.74 6.11
C GLU A 71 -16.59 -7.70 5.03
N PHE A 72 -15.30 -8.03 5.02
CA PHE A 72 -14.70 -8.82 3.94
C PHE A 72 -14.03 -10.11 4.42
N GLY A 73 -13.92 -10.34 5.73
CA GLY A 73 -13.25 -11.52 6.29
C GLY A 73 -11.76 -11.60 5.92
N ILE A 74 -11.11 -10.45 5.72
CA ILE A 74 -9.69 -10.40 5.32
C ILE A 74 -8.80 -9.93 6.47
N SER A 75 -7.65 -10.60 6.60
CA SER A 75 -6.65 -10.22 7.60
C SER A 75 -6.13 -8.79 7.40
N ARG A 76 -5.64 -8.18 8.49
CA ARG A 76 -4.89 -6.92 8.47
C ARG A 76 -3.84 -6.85 7.38
N ALA A 77 -3.00 -7.88 7.29
CA ALA A 77 -1.90 -7.93 6.33
C ALA A 77 -2.42 -7.89 4.88
N GLN A 78 -3.53 -8.56 4.60
CA GLN A 78 -4.18 -8.53 3.29
C GLN A 78 -4.84 -7.18 3.00
N ALA A 79 -5.50 -6.57 3.99
CA ALA A 79 -6.11 -5.24 3.86
C ALA A 79 -5.08 -4.17 3.49
N TYR A 80 -3.93 -4.14 4.18
CA TYR A 80 -2.85 -3.19 3.86
C TYR A 80 -2.14 -3.53 2.55
N ARG A 81 -1.99 -4.82 2.20
CA ARG A 81 -1.46 -5.24 0.90
C ARG A 81 -2.30 -4.73 -0.27
N LEU A 82 -3.63 -4.69 -0.13
CA LEU A 82 -4.51 -4.11 -1.15
C LEU A 82 -4.28 -2.60 -1.30
N LEU A 83 -4.06 -1.88 -0.20
CA LEU A 83 -3.71 -0.46 -0.24
C LEU A 83 -2.36 -0.22 -0.90
N ASP A 84 -1.35 -1.06 -0.65
CA ASP A 84 -0.04 -0.94 -1.29
C ASP A 84 -0.13 -1.13 -2.80
N VAL A 85 -0.90 -2.13 -3.25
CA VAL A 85 -1.19 -2.36 -4.66
C VAL A 85 -1.91 -1.15 -5.26
N ALA A 86 -2.92 -0.61 -4.58
CA ALA A 86 -3.69 0.53 -5.05
C ALA A 86 -2.84 1.81 -5.15
N ARG A 87 -1.99 2.08 -4.14
CA ARG A 87 -1.07 3.23 -4.13
C ARG A 87 -0.06 3.13 -5.27
N THR A 88 0.53 1.96 -5.46
CA THR A 88 1.50 1.69 -6.55
C THR A 88 0.85 1.90 -7.91
N LEU A 89 -0.33 1.33 -8.13
CA LEU A 89 -1.05 1.45 -9.41
C LEU A 89 -1.45 2.91 -9.70
N ALA A 90 -1.91 3.64 -8.68
CA ALA A 90 -2.26 5.05 -8.80
C ALA A 90 -1.04 5.92 -9.15
N ALA A 91 0.12 5.64 -8.56
CA ALA A 91 1.36 6.36 -8.87
C ALA A 91 1.82 6.10 -10.30
N ILE A 92 1.78 4.83 -10.75
CA ILE A 92 2.06 4.46 -12.14
C ILE A 92 1.11 5.20 -13.10
N HIS A 93 -0.18 5.25 -12.78
CA HIS A 93 -1.16 5.95 -13.61
C HIS A 93 -0.86 7.44 -13.74
N ARG A 94 -0.60 8.13 -12.62
CA ARG A 94 -0.19 9.54 -12.64
C ARG A 94 1.09 9.80 -13.44
N ALA A 95 2.07 8.90 -13.36
CA ALA A 95 3.30 9.02 -14.13
C ALA A 95 3.06 8.88 -15.64
N VAL A 96 2.16 7.97 -16.03
CA VAL A 96 1.72 7.83 -17.43
C VAL A 96 0.96 9.06 -17.90
N ASP A 97 0.03 9.58 -17.09
CA ASP A 97 -0.72 10.79 -17.44
C ASP A 97 0.24 11.97 -17.63
N ALA A 98 1.14 12.23 -16.67
CA ALA A 98 2.13 13.31 -16.78
C ALA A 98 3.07 13.15 -17.99
N GLY A 99 3.49 11.91 -18.29
CA GLY A 99 4.36 11.61 -19.44
C GLY A 99 3.65 11.63 -20.79
N THR A 100 2.32 11.60 -20.82
CA THR A 100 1.51 11.66 -22.06
C THR A 100 0.89 13.03 -22.29
N GLU A 101 0.61 13.80 -21.23
CA GLU A 101 0.27 15.23 -21.31
C GLU A 101 1.40 16.03 -21.98
N THR A 102 2.65 15.66 -21.73
CA THR A 102 3.82 16.24 -22.40
C THR A 102 3.88 15.95 -23.90
N SER A 103 3.10 14.99 -24.41
CA SER A 103 3.12 14.57 -25.81
C SER A 103 2.11 15.25 -26.75
N ARG A 104 1.01 15.90 -26.30
CA ARG A 104 0.11 16.65 -27.22
C ARG A 104 -0.83 17.66 -26.56
N THR A 105 -1.08 18.74 -27.30
CA THR A 105 -2.39 19.38 -27.43
C THR A 105 -3.44 18.36 -27.91
N ARG A 106 -4.24 17.78 -27.02
CA ARG A 106 -5.50 17.13 -27.44
C ARG A 106 -6.58 17.15 -26.36
N ASP A 107 -7.71 17.67 -26.81
CA ASP A 107 -9.05 17.57 -26.29
C ASP A 107 -9.49 16.10 -26.20
N THR A 108 -9.41 15.51 -25.00
CA THR A 108 -10.12 14.27 -24.64
C THR A 108 -10.51 14.39 -23.17
N GLY A 109 -11.82 14.44 -22.92
CA GLY A 109 -12.39 14.62 -21.59
C GLY A 109 -12.04 13.52 -20.57
N PRO A 110 -12.47 13.71 -19.30
CA PRO A 110 -11.94 13.04 -18.10
C PRO A 110 -12.27 11.54 -17.93
N ALA A 111 -12.66 10.84 -18.99
CA ALA A 111 -13.05 9.42 -18.95
C ALA A 111 -11.91 8.42 -19.22
N SER A 112 -10.67 8.88 -19.43
CA SER A 112 -9.54 8.02 -19.89
C SER A 112 -8.77 7.31 -18.75
N ALA A 113 -8.96 7.70 -17.49
CA ALA A 113 -8.19 7.14 -16.37
C ALA A 113 -8.52 5.66 -16.05
N ALA A 114 -9.67 5.16 -16.53
CA ALA A 114 -10.16 3.82 -16.20
C ALA A 114 -9.64 2.67 -17.09
N VAL A 115 -8.84 2.93 -18.14
CA VAL A 115 -8.70 1.94 -19.24
C VAL A 115 -7.31 1.30 -19.36
N LEU A 116 -6.27 1.82 -18.70
CA LEU A 116 -4.94 1.21 -18.83
C LEU A 116 -4.74 0.07 -17.83
N ASP A 117 -5.28 -1.11 -18.16
CA ASP A 117 -4.70 -2.36 -17.70
C ASP A 117 -3.29 -2.46 -18.27
N TYR A 118 -2.29 -2.25 -17.40
CA TYR A 118 -0.89 -2.37 -17.76
C TYR A 118 -0.45 -3.83 -17.96
N GLY A 119 -1.32 -4.79 -17.66
CA GLY A 119 -1.02 -6.21 -17.66
C GLY A 119 -0.05 -6.60 -16.53
N LEU A 120 -0.04 -5.85 -15.43
CA LEU A 120 0.81 -6.11 -14.28
C LEU A 120 0.14 -7.12 -13.35
N SER A 121 0.91 -8.07 -12.82
CA SER A 121 0.42 -8.98 -11.80
C SER A 121 0.46 -8.32 -10.42
N GLN A 122 -0.40 -8.76 -9.49
CA GLN A 122 -0.38 -8.29 -8.11
C GLN A 122 1.01 -8.48 -7.48
N ARG A 123 1.66 -9.63 -7.73
CA ARG A 123 3.04 -9.89 -7.29
C ARG A 123 4.04 -8.86 -7.82
N ALA A 124 3.89 -8.43 -9.07
CA ALA A 124 4.78 -7.41 -9.65
C ALA A 124 4.57 -6.06 -8.95
N LEU A 125 3.31 -5.66 -8.71
CA LEU A 125 2.98 -4.42 -8.00
C LEU A 125 3.49 -4.43 -6.55
N ILE A 126 3.31 -5.53 -5.83
CA ILE A 126 3.82 -5.68 -4.46
C ILE A 126 5.35 -5.58 -4.45
N ALA A 127 6.04 -6.25 -5.39
CA ALA A 127 7.49 -6.27 -5.44
C ALA A 127 8.13 -4.90 -5.68
N VAL A 128 7.41 -3.97 -6.30
CA VAL A 128 7.90 -2.59 -6.54
C VAL A 128 7.26 -1.56 -5.62
N SER A 129 6.38 -1.96 -4.70
CA SER A 129 5.61 -1.03 -3.86
C SER A 129 6.49 -0.10 -3.01
N SER A 130 7.60 -0.60 -2.48
CA SER A 130 8.59 0.19 -1.73
C SER A 130 9.53 1.04 -2.60
N ARG A 131 9.50 0.84 -3.92
CA ARG A 131 10.33 1.53 -4.93
C ARG A 131 9.44 2.19 -5.99
N THR A 132 8.28 2.66 -5.57
CA THR A 132 7.28 3.23 -6.49
C THR A 132 7.85 4.48 -7.19
N ASP A 133 8.64 5.29 -6.48
CA ASP A 133 9.25 6.49 -7.05
C ASP A 133 10.21 6.15 -8.20
N ASP A 134 11.10 5.16 -8.02
CA ASP A 134 11.98 4.63 -9.08
C ASP A 134 11.18 4.23 -10.33
N VAL A 135 10.06 3.53 -10.14
CA VAL A 135 9.19 3.10 -11.25
C VAL A 135 8.60 4.31 -11.96
N THR A 136 8.05 5.26 -11.21
CA THR A 136 7.41 6.46 -11.79
C THR A 136 8.43 7.32 -12.54
N GLU A 137 9.62 7.52 -12.00
CA GLU A 137 10.69 8.27 -12.67
C GLU A 137 11.09 7.58 -13.99
N LEU A 138 11.27 6.26 -13.97
CA LEU A 138 11.65 5.51 -15.15
C LEU A 138 10.57 5.56 -16.24
N ILE A 139 9.30 5.49 -15.85
CA ILE A 139 8.15 5.62 -16.77
C ILE A 139 8.15 7.02 -17.39
N THR A 140 8.15 8.07 -16.56
CA THR A 140 8.12 9.47 -17.02
C THR A 140 9.28 9.75 -17.98
N ARG A 141 10.50 9.34 -17.60
CA ARG A 141 11.70 9.51 -18.43
C ARG A 141 11.57 8.83 -19.79
N ARG A 142 11.09 7.59 -19.83
CA ARG A 142 10.93 6.82 -21.07
C ARG A 142 9.85 7.38 -21.97
N LEU A 143 8.70 7.75 -21.41
CA LEU A 143 7.62 8.38 -22.17
C LEU A 143 8.07 9.72 -22.75
N ALA A 144 8.78 10.53 -21.96
CA ALA A 144 9.39 11.76 -22.44
C ALA A 144 10.38 11.50 -23.59
N THR A 145 11.29 10.53 -23.47
CA THR A 145 12.21 10.17 -24.56
C THR A 145 11.48 9.77 -25.84
N LEU A 146 10.40 8.96 -25.73
CA LEU A 146 9.60 8.57 -26.89
C LEU A 146 8.86 9.77 -27.51
N ALA A 147 8.34 10.69 -26.69
CA ALA A 147 7.72 11.93 -27.15
C ALA A 147 8.69 12.77 -27.99
N HIS A 148 9.93 12.93 -27.52
CA HIS A 148 10.98 13.68 -28.21
C HIS A 148 11.48 13.00 -29.49
N SER A 149 11.26 11.69 -29.64
CA SER A 149 11.65 10.93 -30.84
C SER A 149 10.71 11.11 -32.05
N GLY A 150 9.64 11.92 -31.92
CA GLY A 150 8.76 12.28 -33.04
C GLY A 150 7.56 11.36 -33.25
N LEU A 151 7.32 10.39 -32.36
CA LEU A 151 6.09 9.61 -32.34
C LEU A 151 4.94 10.53 -31.91
N GLN A 152 4.18 11.05 -32.86
CA GLN A 152 3.13 12.02 -32.56
C GLN A 152 2.08 11.46 -31.59
N ALA A 153 1.78 10.14 -31.59
CA ALA A 153 0.90 9.47 -30.63
C ALA A 153 1.63 8.29 -29.98
N LEU A 154 1.69 8.27 -28.66
CA LEU A 154 1.92 7.04 -27.92
C LEU A 154 0.62 6.24 -27.90
N ASP A 155 0.57 5.11 -28.61
CA ASP A 155 -0.58 4.21 -28.51
C ASP A 155 -0.59 3.46 -27.16
N ALA A 156 -1.76 2.92 -26.80
CA ALA A 156 -1.94 2.22 -25.53
C ALA A 156 -1.04 0.98 -25.40
N ALA A 157 -0.68 0.32 -26.51
CA ALA A 157 0.20 -0.85 -26.49
C ALA A 157 1.64 -0.46 -26.12
N THR A 158 2.11 0.68 -26.63
CA THR A 158 3.41 1.27 -26.37
C THR A 158 3.52 1.72 -24.92
N VAL A 159 2.54 2.48 -24.41
CA VAL A 159 2.49 2.87 -23.00
C VAL A 159 2.50 1.63 -22.09
N ARG A 160 1.69 0.62 -22.41
CA ARG A 160 1.66 -0.65 -21.68
C ARG A 160 3.01 -1.37 -21.69
N ALA A 161 3.73 -1.34 -22.81
CA ALA A 161 5.06 -1.93 -22.91
C ALA A 161 6.09 -1.17 -22.07
N VAL A 162 6.08 0.16 -22.10
CA VAL A 162 6.96 1.01 -21.28
C VAL A 162 6.76 0.72 -19.79
N VAL A 163 5.51 0.69 -19.33
CA VAL A 163 5.17 0.41 -17.93
C VAL A 163 5.61 -0.99 -17.52
N ARG A 164 5.32 -2.02 -18.33
CA ARG A 164 5.76 -3.39 -18.06
C ARG A 164 7.27 -3.51 -17.97
N GLN A 165 7.98 -2.86 -18.89
CA GLN A 165 9.44 -2.88 -18.89
C GLN A 165 9.99 -2.13 -17.67
N ALA A 166 9.41 -0.98 -17.29
CA ALA A 166 9.85 -0.23 -16.13
C ALA A 166 9.70 -1.01 -14.82
N VAL A 167 8.53 -1.62 -14.61
CA VAL A 167 8.29 -2.47 -13.43
C VAL A 167 9.23 -3.68 -13.43
N ARG A 168 9.47 -4.29 -14.60
CA ARG A 168 10.42 -5.41 -14.72
C ARG A 168 11.82 -4.97 -14.32
N ASP A 169 12.30 -3.84 -14.84
CA ASP A 169 13.65 -3.34 -14.61
C ASP A 169 13.87 -3.00 -13.14
N VAL A 170 12.92 -2.32 -12.48
CA VAL A 170 13.01 -2.02 -11.04
C VAL A 170 12.99 -3.30 -10.21
N ARG A 171 12.17 -4.29 -10.58
CA ARG A 171 12.09 -5.57 -9.87
C ARG A 171 13.37 -6.40 -9.99
N THR A 172 14.05 -6.34 -11.15
CA THR A 172 15.28 -7.10 -11.40
C THR A 172 16.54 -6.33 -11.05
N ALA A 173 16.45 -5.00 -10.93
CA ALA A 173 17.53 -4.18 -10.45
C ALA A 173 17.87 -4.64 -9.03
N PRO A 174 19.17 -4.82 -8.71
CA PRO A 174 19.58 -4.99 -7.32
C PRO A 174 18.89 -3.90 -6.49
N PRO A 175 18.39 -4.22 -5.28
CA PRO A 175 18.01 -3.15 -4.38
C PRO A 175 19.21 -2.18 -4.34
N PRO A 176 18.98 -0.86 -4.41
CA PRO A 176 20.07 0.09 -4.24
C PRO A 176 20.85 -0.39 -3.01
N PRO A 177 22.19 -0.45 -3.09
CA PRO A 177 23.00 -0.95 -1.99
C PRO A 177 22.43 -0.31 -0.75
N THR A 178 21.98 -1.12 0.22
CA THR A 178 21.46 -0.63 1.48
C THR A 178 22.50 0.37 1.91
N ALA A 179 22.16 1.66 1.88
CA ALA A 179 23.07 2.64 2.41
C ALA A 179 23.34 2.09 3.82
N GLY A 180 24.61 1.78 4.11
CA GLY A 180 25.02 1.70 5.51
C GLY A 180 24.46 2.92 6.23
N PRO A 181 24.27 2.86 7.56
CA PRO A 181 23.65 3.94 8.33
C PRO A 181 24.15 5.27 7.77
N THR A 182 23.22 6.01 7.18
CA THR A 182 23.50 7.13 6.29
C THR A 182 24.70 7.93 6.83
N GLU A 183 25.83 7.94 6.12
CA GLU A 183 27.00 8.75 6.47
C GLU A 183 26.74 10.25 6.30
N ASP A 184 25.48 10.66 6.13
CA ASP A 184 25.07 12.04 6.22
C ASP A 184 25.07 12.42 7.71
N PRO A 185 26.07 13.19 8.18
CA PRO A 185 26.16 13.56 9.59
C PRO A 185 24.94 14.37 10.03
N ALA A 186 24.27 15.10 9.12
CA ALA A 186 23.06 15.85 9.44
C ALA A 186 21.87 14.90 9.69
N LEU A 187 21.74 13.83 8.91
CA LEU A 187 20.68 12.84 9.13
C LEU A 187 20.95 11.97 10.37
N ALA A 188 22.22 11.63 10.63
CA ALA A 188 22.62 10.94 11.86
C ALA A 188 22.31 11.80 13.09
N GLU A 189 22.62 13.09 13.04
CA GLU A 189 22.31 14.04 14.10
C GLU A 189 20.80 14.22 14.29
N LEU A 190 20.03 14.32 13.19
CA LEU A 190 18.57 14.37 13.27
C LEU A 190 17.99 13.13 13.94
N ARG A 191 18.49 11.93 13.61
CA ARG A 191 18.07 10.68 14.25
C ARG A 191 18.40 10.66 15.74
N ARG A 192 19.60 11.09 16.12
CA ARG A 192 20.02 11.23 17.53
C ARG A 192 19.06 12.15 18.28
N VAL A 193 18.75 13.32 17.72
CA VAL A 193 17.81 14.27 18.32
C VAL A 193 16.41 13.67 18.47
N VAL A 194 15.92 12.94 17.46
CA VAL A 194 14.62 12.25 17.54
C VAL A 194 14.62 11.16 18.61
N ASP A 195 15.72 10.40 18.74
CA ASP A 195 15.86 9.37 19.76
C ASP A 195 15.95 9.97 21.17
N GLU A 196 16.66 11.09 21.34
CA GLU A 196 16.71 11.85 22.60
C GLU A 196 15.34 12.41 22.97
N LEU A 197 14.62 12.98 22.01
CA LEU A 197 13.27 13.47 22.23
C LEU A 197 12.31 12.34 22.63
N ALA A 198 12.42 11.18 21.99
CA ALA A 198 11.65 10.00 22.37
C ALA A 198 12.01 9.55 23.80
N ALA A 199 13.30 9.49 24.16
CA ALA A 199 13.72 9.14 25.51
C ALA A 199 13.19 10.13 26.57
N SER A 200 13.25 11.43 26.30
CA SER A 200 12.66 12.46 27.18
C SER A 200 11.14 12.30 27.31
N THR A 201 10.45 12.00 26.21
CA THR A 201 8.99 11.80 26.21
C THR A 201 8.60 10.53 26.97
N TYR A 202 9.43 9.48 26.91
CA TYR A 202 9.25 8.26 27.70
C TYR A 202 9.35 8.56 29.20
N ALA A 203 10.37 9.32 29.62
CA ALA A 203 10.52 9.74 31.02
C ALA A 203 9.33 10.59 31.51
N ILE A 204 8.81 11.49 30.68
CA ILE A 204 7.57 12.22 30.99
C ILE A 204 6.41 11.22 31.16
N GLY A 205 6.29 10.23 30.28
CA GLY A 205 5.28 9.18 30.38
C GLY A 205 5.38 8.34 31.65
N GLU A 206 6.58 8.09 32.17
CA GLU A 206 6.77 7.44 33.47
C GLU A 206 6.22 8.31 34.62
N LEU A 207 6.48 9.62 34.61
CA LEU A 207 5.88 10.55 35.57
C LEU A 207 4.34 10.56 35.46
N MET A 208 3.80 10.50 34.23
CA MET A 208 2.35 10.37 34.03
C MET A 208 1.81 9.07 34.63
N LEU A 209 2.58 7.97 34.62
CA LEU A 209 2.18 6.69 35.19
C LEU A 209 2.28 6.63 36.72
N GLU A 210 3.18 7.40 37.32
CA GLU A 210 3.22 7.57 38.79
C GLU A 210 1.95 8.23 39.31
N VAL A 211 1.44 9.22 38.56
CA VAL A 211 0.27 10.01 38.93
C VAL A 211 -1.05 9.37 38.46
N ALA A 212 -1.05 8.74 37.28
CA ALA A 212 -2.18 7.98 36.73
C ALA A 212 -1.74 6.58 36.28
N PRO A 213 -1.79 5.58 37.18
CA PRO A 213 -1.32 4.22 36.91
C PRO A 213 -1.99 3.55 35.72
N ALA A 214 -1.32 2.56 35.11
CA ALA A 214 -1.76 1.89 33.89
C ALA A 214 -3.14 1.20 33.96
N TYR A 215 -3.63 0.87 35.16
CA TYR A 215 -4.95 0.27 35.34
C TYR A 215 -6.10 1.28 35.24
N LEU A 216 -5.82 2.58 35.26
CA LEU A 216 -6.82 3.62 35.08
C LEU A 216 -7.12 3.82 33.59
N SER A 217 -8.41 3.97 33.27
CA SER A 217 -8.84 4.40 31.94
C SER A 217 -8.40 5.84 31.68
N ASP A 218 -8.34 6.26 30.42
CA ASP A 218 -8.01 7.65 30.08
C ASP A 218 -9.04 8.64 30.66
N GLY A 219 -10.32 8.24 30.78
CA GLY A 219 -11.35 9.05 31.41
C GLY A 219 -11.09 9.25 32.91
N ASP A 220 -10.75 8.18 33.62
CA ASP A 220 -10.47 8.24 35.07
C ASP A 220 -9.14 8.96 35.38
N ALA A 221 -8.20 8.94 34.43
CA ALA A 221 -6.91 9.60 34.54
C ALA A 221 -6.95 11.10 34.21
N ALA A 222 -8.01 11.58 33.53
CA ALA A 222 -8.04 12.92 32.93
C ALA A 222 -7.83 14.06 33.94
N ASP A 223 -8.57 14.05 35.05
CA ASP A 223 -8.51 15.13 36.04
C ASP A 223 -7.14 15.21 36.73
N VAL A 224 -6.56 14.05 37.01
CA VAL A 224 -5.28 13.94 37.73
C VAL A 224 -4.10 14.27 36.80
N LEU A 225 -4.16 13.84 35.54
CA LEU A 225 -3.17 14.20 34.53
C LEU A 225 -3.25 15.67 34.12
N ALA A 226 -4.45 16.27 34.08
CA ALA A 226 -4.64 17.68 33.73
C ALA A 226 -3.86 18.61 34.67
N LEU A 227 -3.84 18.29 35.98
CA LEU A 227 -3.10 19.05 36.98
C LEU A 227 -1.58 19.00 36.73
N LEU A 228 -1.03 17.79 36.57
CA LEU A 228 0.40 17.60 36.30
C LEU A 228 0.80 18.26 34.97
N CYS A 229 0.01 18.06 33.92
CA CYS A 229 0.23 18.64 32.60
C CYS A 229 0.25 20.18 32.65
N ALA A 230 -0.65 20.81 33.40
CA ALA A 230 -0.66 22.26 33.58
C ALA A 230 0.60 22.76 34.30
N GLU A 231 1.10 22.03 35.29
CA GLU A 231 2.31 22.38 36.05
C GLU A 231 3.57 22.33 35.18
N ILE A 232 3.68 21.35 34.29
CA ILE A 232 4.82 21.19 33.39
C ILE A 232 4.64 21.92 32.03
N GLY A 233 3.55 22.67 31.87
CA GLY A 233 3.26 23.42 30.64
C GLY A 233 2.98 22.55 29.41
N LEU A 234 2.51 21.32 29.60
CA LEU A 234 2.24 20.34 28.54
C LEU A 234 0.72 20.26 28.28
N PRO A 235 0.25 20.20 27.02
CA PRO A 235 -1.18 19.97 26.77
C PRO A 235 -1.61 18.57 27.22
N LEU A 236 -2.82 18.43 27.74
CA LEU A 236 -3.34 17.15 28.27
C LEU A 236 -3.27 16.00 27.26
N GLU A 237 -3.54 16.27 25.98
CA GLU A 237 -3.42 15.28 24.90
C GLU A 237 -2.00 14.72 24.75
N HIS A 238 -0.99 15.56 24.96
CA HIS A 238 0.42 15.15 24.95
C HIS A 238 0.74 14.30 26.20
N GLY A 239 0.14 14.61 27.35
CA GLY A 239 0.28 13.82 28.57
C GLY A 239 -0.26 12.41 28.39
N PHE A 240 -1.44 12.26 27.78
CA PHE A 240 -2.01 10.97 27.42
C PHE A 240 -1.14 10.20 26.41
N ALA A 241 -0.61 10.88 25.40
CA ALA A 241 0.28 10.26 24.43
C ALA A 241 1.58 9.76 25.07
N ALA A 242 2.21 10.56 25.94
CA ALA A 242 3.40 10.17 26.70
C ALA A 242 3.11 8.98 27.63
N ARG A 243 1.98 9.00 28.36
CA ARG A 243 1.53 7.88 29.21
C ARG A 243 1.35 6.59 28.42
N ARG A 244 0.65 6.63 27.27
CA ARG A 244 0.49 5.48 26.36
C ARG A 244 1.82 5.00 25.81
N TYR A 245 2.73 5.91 25.50
CA TYR A 245 4.06 5.56 25.03
C TYR A 245 4.87 4.83 26.11
N ALA A 246 4.87 5.30 27.35
CA ALA A 246 5.57 4.62 28.46
C ALA A 246 4.99 3.23 28.75
N MET A 247 3.67 3.03 28.67
CA MET A 247 3.06 1.71 28.86
C MET A 247 3.41 0.70 27.77
N SER A 248 3.53 1.15 26.51
CA SER A 248 3.63 0.26 25.35
C SER A 248 5.02 0.16 24.75
N GLY A 249 5.88 1.15 24.99
CA GLY A 249 7.14 1.34 24.27
C GLY A 249 6.95 1.65 22.77
N ASP A 250 5.72 1.79 22.28
CA ASP A 250 5.44 2.05 20.86
C ASP A 250 5.42 3.55 20.58
N ARG A 251 6.42 4.04 19.84
CA ARG A 251 6.55 5.45 19.43
C ARG A 251 5.34 5.97 18.64
N ARG A 252 4.54 5.08 18.05
CA ARG A 252 3.30 5.46 17.36
C ARG A 252 2.25 6.04 18.30
N ALA A 253 2.34 5.80 19.61
CA ALA A 253 1.47 6.44 20.59
C ALA A 253 1.59 7.98 20.60
N LEU A 254 2.71 8.52 20.11
CA LEU A 254 3.04 9.94 19.98
C LEU A 254 2.61 10.55 18.63
N HIS A 255 1.97 9.79 17.73
CA HIS A 255 1.54 10.35 16.45
C HIS A 255 0.36 11.31 16.63
N GLY A 256 0.50 12.53 16.08
CA GLY A 256 -0.53 13.57 16.15
C GLY A 256 -0.35 14.55 17.31
N THR A 257 0.58 14.27 18.21
CA THR A 257 1.05 15.20 19.24
C THR A 257 2.33 15.86 18.73
N VAL A 258 2.18 17.01 18.07
CA VAL A 258 3.34 17.80 17.63
C VAL A 258 3.90 18.49 18.88
N LEU A 259 5.03 17.98 19.39
CA LEU A 259 5.85 18.69 20.37
C LEU A 259 6.32 20.04 19.81
#